data_AF-A0A925M7W0-F1
#
_entry.id   AF-A0A925M7W0-F1
#
_cell.length_a   1.000
_cell.length_b   1.000
_cell.length_c   1.000
_cell.angle_alpha   90.00
_cell.angle_beta   90.00
_cell.angle_gamma   90.00
#
_symmetry.space_group_name_H-M   'P 1'
#
loop_
_entity.id
_entity.type
_entity.pdbx_description
1 polymer ?
#
loop_
_entity_poly.entity_id
_entity_poly.type
_entity_poly.pdbx_seq_one_letter_code
_entity_poly.pdbx_strand_id
1 'polypeptide(L)'
;MPHVFMRRGVLFIDSDPELLATCVAATHQQAYNVDTTGPAEALEHMSRGSYGVVAIDFELPSPGPRSLMEQLCAQHPATTFVAITRRPADARTRSHQLDTAIASTVLWPFAPDALLAALDEAFELHDRRIRNRAAAFDRSSVLLIEDNRGDADLIIEHLSEVCGAIVTHCLRIEEGAQQLRAHTYDFVISDLTLPDARGLDAVRRLQPLAPETPLVVLSGIDDEELALQAVQAGAQDYLVKGQLDAQSLRRTLRHARERKQTSSRLIYLTRHDPLTGVANRAALRERIETTLARAQRHPLSFAVMFIDLDRFKAINDTCGHDVGDAVLCATSERLRDAVRTSDVVARLGGDEFAVFLDDVGPGSFPLEIADRVLTSLERPIVLGGHDLVVTASIGVARFPEVGGTVDEILKAADSAMYLAKGRGRNNVQVYGAVPDEQRAHQALSADLQHALERGELSLHYQPQFTVNCQRIVAFEALLRWNRHGQTPVSPAEFIPLLEENGRIVAIGEWVLERACEQLAGWRAAGWTELRVAVNLSARQIAFPGLVACVRRCLRRYDVPAGCIELEITESMLM
;
A
#
# COMPACT_ATOMS: atom_id res chain seq x y z
N MET A 1 17.93 51.75 10.48
CA MET A 1 19.06 51.01 11.07
C MET A 1 19.58 50.05 9.99
N PRO A 2 20.87 50.08 9.60
CA PRO A 2 21.36 49.20 8.55
C PRO A 2 21.33 47.74 9.04
N HIS A 3 20.82 46.83 8.22
CA HIS A 3 20.76 45.40 8.48
C HIS A 3 22.15 44.89 8.91
N VAL A 4 22.27 44.45 10.17
CA VAL A 4 23.38 43.60 10.61
C VAL A 4 23.35 42.37 9.70
N PHE A 5 24.36 42.21 8.84
CA PHE A 5 24.55 40.98 8.06
C PHE A 5 24.69 39.81 9.03
N MET A 6 23.61 39.06 9.26
CA MET A 6 23.71 37.77 9.93
C MET A 6 24.60 36.88 9.07
N ARG A 7 25.70 36.38 9.63
CA ARG A 7 26.60 35.44 8.94
C ARG A 7 25.83 34.17 8.57
N ARG A 8 26.04 33.67 7.36
CA ARG A 8 25.43 32.44 6.85
C ARG A 8 25.94 31.24 7.65
N GLY A 9 25.05 30.53 8.34
CA GLY A 9 25.40 29.40 9.19
C GLY A 9 25.42 28.05 8.46
N VAL A 10 26.52 27.29 8.62
CA VAL A 10 26.69 25.92 8.11
C VAL A 10 27.00 24.98 9.27
N LEU A 11 26.32 23.83 9.31
CA LEU A 11 26.65 22.73 10.22
C LEU A 11 27.21 21.54 9.43
N PHE A 12 28.41 21.09 9.78
CA PHE A 12 29.02 19.87 9.24
C PHE A 12 28.76 18.67 10.16
N ILE A 13 28.27 17.56 9.59
CA ILE A 13 27.93 16.34 10.33
C ILE A 13 28.72 15.16 9.78
N ASP A 14 29.61 14.62 10.60
CA ASP A 14 30.37 13.41 10.32
C ASP A 14 30.82 12.73 11.63
N SER A 15 31.10 11.43 11.57
CA SER A 15 31.79 10.69 12.63
C SER A 15 33.32 10.72 12.49
N ASP A 16 33.85 11.12 11.32
CA ASP A 16 35.27 11.21 10.98
C ASP A 16 35.83 12.61 11.26
N PRO A 17 36.71 12.77 12.27
CA PRO A 17 37.32 14.05 12.60
C PRO A 17 38.20 14.64 11.48
N GLU A 18 38.78 13.81 10.61
CA GLU A 18 39.64 14.26 9.52
C GLU A 18 38.81 14.97 8.42
N LEU A 19 37.64 14.42 8.11
CA LEU A 19 36.70 15.05 7.19
C LEU A 19 36.19 16.38 7.76
N LEU A 20 35.78 16.41 9.03
CA LEU A 20 35.34 17.65 9.69
C LEU A 20 36.44 18.73 9.68
N ALA A 21 37.68 18.36 10.00
CA ALA A 21 38.81 19.28 9.97
C ALA A 21 39.05 19.83 8.55
N THR A 22 38.89 18.99 7.52
CA THR A 22 39.04 19.39 6.12
C THR A 22 37.93 20.36 5.68
N CYS A 23 36.69 20.12 6.09
CA CYS A 23 35.56 21.01 5.84
C CYS A 23 35.74 22.38 6.52
N VAL A 24 36.21 22.41 7.77
CA VAL A 24 36.50 23.65 8.49
C VAL A 24 37.65 24.40 7.83
N ALA A 25 38.73 23.70 7.44
CA ALA A 25 39.85 24.32 6.74
C ALA A 25 39.44 24.94 5.40
N ALA A 26 38.60 24.24 4.62
CA ALA A 26 38.09 24.73 3.34
C ALA A 26 37.19 25.97 3.48
N THR A 27 36.51 26.13 4.63
CA THR A 27 35.59 27.26 4.89
C THR A 27 36.21 28.40 5.71
N HIS A 28 37.43 28.23 6.24
CA HIS A 28 38.09 29.19 7.14
C HIS A 28 38.28 30.60 6.55
N GLN A 29 38.42 30.72 5.23
CA GLN A 29 38.59 32.02 4.56
C GLN A 29 37.26 32.71 4.21
N GLN A 30 36.13 32.06 4.45
CA GLN A 30 34.80 32.59 4.14
C GLN A 30 34.10 33.16 5.37
N ALA A 31 33.15 34.07 5.16
CA ALA A 31 32.36 34.70 6.23
C ALA A 31 31.20 33.81 6.73
N TYR A 32 31.41 32.49 6.80
CA TYR A 32 30.43 31.53 7.33
C TYR A 32 30.50 31.45 8.85
N ASN A 33 29.36 31.20 9.48
CA ASN A 33 29.32 30.71 10.86
C ASN A 33 29.33 29.18 10.80
N VAL A 34 30.46 28.56 11.11
CA VAL A 34 30.70 27.13 10.90
C VAL A 34 30.74 26.41 12.23
N ASP A 35 29.92 25.37 12.37
CA ASP A 35 29.99 24.42 13.46
C ASP A 35 30.11 22.98 12.94
N THR A 36 30.68 22.09 13.76
CA THR A 36 30.88 20.67 13.44
C THR A 36 30.30 19.81 14.54
N THR A 37 29.69 18.68 14.21
CA THR A 37 29.13 17.76 15.20
C THR A 37 29.08 16.33 14.70
N GLY A 38 28.96 15.37 15.62
CA GLY A 38 28.67 13.98 15.29
C GLY A 38 27.18 13.77 15.00
N PRO A 39 26.80 12.63 14.38
CA PRO A 39 25.41 12.38 13.99
C PRO A 39 24.44 12.27 15.18
N ALA A 40 24.92 11.88 16.37
CA ALA A 40 24.10 11.76 17.58
C ALA A 40 23.72 13.12 18.20
N GLU A 41 24.55 14.14 18.01
CA GLU A 41 24.41 15.47 18.63
C GLU A 41 23.83 16.51 17.65
N ALA A 42 23.62 16.13 16.38
CA ALA A 42 23.19 17.03 15.31
C ALA A 42 21.88 17.79 15.58
N LEU A 43 20.86 17.12 16.14
CA LEU A 43 19.58 17.76 16.48
C LEU A 43 19.73 18.80 17.60
N GLU A 44 20.55 18.49 18.61
CA GLU A 44 20.83 19.40 19.72
C GLU A 44 21.57 20.65 19.22
N HIS A 45 22.57 20.47 18.36
CA HIS A 45 23.28 21.58 17.71
C HIS A 45 22.34 22.45 16.88
N MET A 46 21.50 21.85 16.02
CA MET A 46 20.52 22.58 15.21
C MET A 46 19.52 23.40 16.04
N SER A 47 19.16 22.92 17.24
CA SER A 47 18.24 23.65 18.13
C SER A 47 18.87 24.87 18.81
N ARG A 48 20.20 24.87 18.97
CA ARG A 48 20.97 25.93 19.65
C ARG A 48 21.56 26.96 18.71
N GLY A 49 21.84 26.57 17.46
CA GLY A 49 22.43 27.44 16.45
C GLY A 49 21.44 27.89 15.37
N SER A 50 21.86 28.82 14.53
CA SER A 50 21.13 29.23 13.34
C SER A 50 21.88 28.78 12.11
N TYR A 51 21.54 27.59 11.60
CA TYR A 51 22.12 27.02 10.39
C TYR A 51 21.06 26.88 9.31
N GLY A 52 21.32 27.46 8.13
CA GLY A 52 20.44 27.33 6.97
C GLY A 52 20.80 26.13 6.09
N VAL A 53 22.09 25.76 6.11
CA VAL A 53 22.67 24.69 5.31
C VAL A 53 23.34 23.66 6.22
N VAL A 54 23.16 22.38 5.90
CA VAL A 54 23.79 21.25 6.58
C VAL A 54 24.59 20.43 5.57
N ALA A 55 25.88 20.21 5.82
CA ALA A 55 26.70 19.32 5.03
C ALA A 55 26.86 17.98 5.78
N ILE A 56 26.47 16.88 5.15
CA ILE A 56 26.36 15.57 5.80
C ILE A 56 27.12 14.50 5.03
N ASP A 57 27.87 13.67 5.75
CA ASP A 57 28.46 12.45 5.19
C ASP A 57 27.38 11.41 4.84
N PHE A 58 27.38 10.96 3.59
CA PHE A 58 26.44 9.98 3.07
C PHE A 58 26.85 8.53 3.34
N GLU A 59 27.96 8.32 4.05
CA GLU A 59 28.42 7.02 4.54
C GLU A 59 28.29 6.84 6.07
N LEU A 60 27.49 7.70 6.74
CA LEU A 60 27.24 7.62 8.18
C LEU A 60 26.72 6.23 8.64
N PRO A 61 27.29 5.65 9.72
CA PRO A 61 26.98 4.29 10.16
C PRO A 61 25.64 4.15 10.91
N SER A 62 25.35 5.05 11.87
CA SER A 62 24.06 5.12 12.58
C SER A 62 23.97 6.38 13.46
N PRO A 63 22.87 7.16 13.43
CA PRO A 63 21.76 7.07 12.47
C PRO A 63 22.25 7.27 11.03
N GLY A 64 21.67 6.51 10.09
CA GLY A 64 22.03 6.64 8.67
C GLY A 64 21.66 8.03 8.12
N PRO A 65 22.33 8.50 7.06
CA PRO A 65 22.26 9.89 6.62
C PRO A 65 20.84 10.32 6.23
N ARG A 66 20.08 9.44 5.55
CA ARG A 66 18.68 9.70 5.20
C ARG A 66 17.77 9.84 6.41
N SER A 67 17.91 8.95 7.39
CA SER A 67 17.10 8.99 8.62
C SER A 67 17.41 10.26 9.41
N LEU A 68 18.67 10.67 9.47
CA LEU A 68 19.07 11.91 10.12
C LEU A 68 18.51 13.13 9.39
N MET A 69 18.59 13.16 8.05
CA MET A 69 18.00 14.22 7.23
C MET A 69 16.49 14.32 7.41
N GLU A 70 15.77 13.20 7.51
CA GLU A 70 14.32 13.17 7.77
C GLU A 70 14.01 13.79 9.14
N GLN A 71 14.75 13.43 10.17
CA GLN A 71 14.59 13.98 11.52
C GLN A 71 14.88 15.48 11.55
N LEU A 72 15.95 15.92 10.87
CA LEU A 72 16.31 17.33 10.75
C LEU A 72 15.27 18.11 9.96
N CYS A 73 14.74 17.56 8.86
CA CYS A 73 13.67 18.18 8.07
C CYS A 73 12.36 18.28 8.87
N ALA A 74 12.07 17.29 9.72
CA ALA A 74 10.85 17.28 10.53
C ALA A 74 10.84 18.43 11.56
N GLN A 75 11.99 18.76 12.14
CA GLN A 75 12.11 19.84 13.12
C GLN A 75 12.48 21.20 12.47
N HIS A 76 13.21 21.16 11.36
CA HIS A 76 13.71 22.33 10.63
C HIS A 76 13.42 22.22 9.12
N PRO A 77 12.17 22.49 8.67
CA PRO A 77 11.72 22.22 7.30
C PRO A 77 12.34 23.10 6.21
N ALA A 78 13.16 24.09 6.57
CA ALA A 78 13.86 24.98 5.63
C ALA A 78 15.32 24.56 5.39
N THR A 79 15.82 23.56 6.12
CA THR A 79 17.19 23.08 6.01
C THR A 79 17.47 22.61 4.59
N THR A 80 18.61 23.03 4.05
CA THR A 80 19.09 22.60 2.73
C THR A 80 20.39 21.83 2.92
N PHE A 81 20.55 20.72 2.19
CA PHE A 81 21.63 19.78 2.44
C PHE A 81 22.71 19.82 1.35
N VAL A 82 23.96 19.62 1.75
CA VAL A 82 25.06 19.23 0.86
C VAL A 82 25.46 17.80 1.23
N ALA A 83 25.42 16.89 0.27
CA ALA A 83 25.83 15.51 0.49
C ALA A 83 27.32 15.37 0.21
N ILE A 84 28.10 14.87 1.18
CA ILE A 84 29.49 14.47 0.96
C ILE A 84 29.50 12.96 0.81
N THR A 85 30.04 12.42 -0.29
CA THR A 85 30.04 10.97 -0.54
C THR A 85 31.39 10.49 -1.04
N ARG A 86 31.75 9.25 -0.73
CA ARG A 86 32.94 8.57 -1.24
C ARG A 86 32.72 7.85 -2.58
N ARG A 87 31.50 7.87 -3.12
CA ARG A 87 31.15 7.19 -4.38
C ARG A 87 30.66 8.18 -5.44
N PRO A 88 31.14 8.11 -6.70
CA PRO A 88 30.64 8.96 -7.77
C PRO A 88 29.14 8.74 -8.01
N ALA A 89 28.44 9.80 -8.42
CA ALA A 89 26.98 9.93 -8.40
C ALA A 89 26.20 9.11 -9.44
N ASP A 90 26.68 7.95 -9.86
CA ASP A 90 26.00 7.04 -10.79
C ASP A 90 25.60 5.73 -10.09
N ALA A 91 24.63 5.85 -9.17
CA ALA A 91 23.74 4.77 -8.71
C ALA A 91 23.01 5.26 -7.46
N ARG A 92 21.81 5.83 -7.61
CA ARG A 92 20.83 5.89 -6.52
C ARG A 92 19.44 6.22 -7.08
N THR A 93 18.54 5.28 -6.84
CA THR A 93 17.09 5.33 -7.06
C THR A 93 16.50 6.52 -6.33
N ARG A 94 15.75 7.34 -7.09
CA ARG A 94 15.23 8.63 -6.66
C ARG A 94 14.07 8.43 -5.67
N SER A 95 14.22 8.93 -4.45
CA SER A 95 13.13 9.04 -3.48
C SER A 95 12.70 10.51 -3.43
N HIS A 96 11.49 10.77 -3.94
CA HIS A 96 11.02 12.10 -4.35
C HIS A 96 11.07 13.22 -3.29
N GLN A 97 11.20 12.93 -1.99
CA GLN A 97 11.20 13.95 -0.92
C GLN A 97 12.59 14.42 -0.49
N LEU A 98 13.54 13.50 -0.23
CA LEU A 98 14.88 13.87 0.26
C LEU A 98 15.78 14.43 -0.85
N ASP A 99 15.60 13.97 -2.09
CA ASP A 99 16.39 14.42 -3.23
C ASP A 99 16.14 15.89 -3.57
N THR A 100 14.96 16.42 -3.24
CA THR A 100 14.72 17.86 -3.38
C THR A 100 15.48 18.66 -2.32
N ALA A 101 15.68 18.13 -1.11
CA ALA A 101 16.30 18.83 0.01
C ALA A 101 17.82 18.99 -0.14
N ILE A 102 18.47 18.07 -0.86
CA ILE A 102 19.90 18.12 -1.22
C ILE A 102 20.07 19.10 -2.38
N ALA A 103 20.82 20.17 -2.16
CA ALA A 103 21.15 21.13 -3.21
C ALA A 103 22.26 20.62 -4.12
N SER A 104 23.29 20.00 -3.54
CA SER A 104 24.50 19.61 -4.26
C SER A 104 25.19 18.43 -3.58
N THR A 105 26.02 17.72 -4.34
CA THR A 105 26.78 16.55 -3.87
C THR A 105 28.26 16.73 -4.17
N VAL A 106 29.11 16.47 -3.17
CA VAL A 106 30.57 16.60 -3.24
C VAL A 106 31.21 15.23 -3.05
N LEU A 107 32.13 14.87 -3.95
CA LEU A 107 32.87 13.60 -3.87
C LEU A 107 34.11 13.75 -2.98
N TRP A 108 34.25 12.91 -1.97
CA TRP A 108 35.44 12.81 -1.13
C TRP A 108 36.50 11.89 -1.76
N PRO A 109 37.80 12.29 -1.78
CA PRO A 109 38.33 13.57 -1.33
C PRO A 109 38.05 14.71 -2.32
N PHE A 110 37.75 15.91 -1.81
CA PHE A 110 37.41 17.08 -2.61
C PHE A 110 38.49 18.17 -2.56
N ALA A 111 38.54 19.02 -3.59
CA ALA A 111 39.23 20.30 -3.53
C ALA A 111 38.40 21.32 -2.74
N PRO A 112 39.02 22.29 -2.02
CA PRO A 112 38.28 23.31 -1.26
C PRO A 112 37.23 24.05 -2.08
N ASP A 113 37.55 24.41 -3.34
CA ASP A 113 36.65 25.13 -4.24
C ASP A 113 35.39 24.33 -4.57
N ALA A 114 35.47 22.99 -4.62
CA ALA A 114 34.31 22.15 -4.90
C ALA A 114 33.30 22.15 -3.74
N LEU A 115 33.79 22.13 -2.49
CA LEU A 115 32.93 22.28 -1.32
C LEU A 115 32.32 23.68 -1.24
N LEU A 116 33.12 24.72 -1.52
CA LEU A 116 32.64 26.10 -1.52
C LEU A 116 31.54 26.33 -2.56
N ALA A 117 31.71 25.83 -3.78
CA ALA A 117 30.69 25.91 -4.83
C ALA A 117 29.39 25.19 -4.44
N ALA A 118 29.49 24.01 -3.82
CA ALA A 118 28.34 23.26 -3.34
C ALA A 118 27.60 23.99 -2.20
N LEU A 119 28.33 24.64 -1.29
CA LEU A 119 27.74 25.46 -0.22
C LEU A 119 27.05 26.71 -0.78
N ASP A 120 27.65 27.39 -1.77
CA ASP A 120 27.04 28.55 -2.42
C ASP A 120 25.71 28.20 -3.11
N GLU A 121 25.68 27.08 -3.84
CA GLU A 121 24.45 26.55 -4.46
C GLU A 121 23.40 26.20 -3.39
N ALA A 122 23.81 25.58 -2.29
CA ALA A 122 22.92 25.28 -1.18
C ALA A 122 22.35 26.52 -0.51
N PHE A 123 23.16 27.57 -0.31
CA PHE A 123 22.68 28.84 0.22
C PHE A 123 21.75 29.56 -0.75
N GLU A 124 22.03 29.55 -2.04
CA GLU A 124 21.11 30.10 -3.03
C GLU A 124 19.76 29.39 -3.02
N LEU A 125 19.74 28.06 -2.97
CA LEU A 125 18.52 27.28 -2.91
C LEU A 125 17.77 27.53 -1.59
N HIS A 126 18.48 27.59 -0.47
CA HIS A 126 17.92 27.93 0.83
C HIS A 126 17.29 29.33 0.82
N ASP A 127 17.99 30.33 0.29
CA ASP A 127 17.49 31.69 0.16
C ASP A 127 16.28 31.75 -0.79
N ARG A 128 16.29 31.00 -1.91
CA ARG A 128 15.13 30.87 -2.81
C ARG A 128 13.94 30.22 -2.13
N ARG A 129 14.15 29.20 -1.27
CA ARG A 129 13.09 28.55 -0.50
C ARG A 129 12.50 29.48 0.55
N ILE A 130 13.34 30.21 1.26
CA ILE A 130 12.90 31.25 2.20
C ILE A 130 12.10 32.31 1.44
N ARG A 131 12.60 32.79 0.29
CA ARG A 131 11.90 33.77 -0.56
C ARG A 131 10.59 33.23 -1.12
N ASN A 132 10.54 32.00 -1.62
CA ASN A 132 9.31 31.39 -2.17
C ASN A 132 8.27 31.13 -1.08
N ARG A 133 8.69 30.69 0.11
CA ARG A 133 7.80 30.59 1.29
C ARG A 133 7.32 31.96 1.77
N ALA A 134 8.16 32.99 1.67
CA ALA A 134 7.76 34.37 1.95
C ALA A 134 6.85 34.97 0.86
N ALA A 135 7.04 34.60 -0.41
CA ALA A 135 6.22 35.05 -1.55
C ALA A 135 4.85 34.37 -1.61
N ALA A 136 4.72 33.14 -1.07
CA ALA A 136 3.43 32.46 -0.93
C ALA A 136 2.46 33.11 0.06
N PHE A 137 2.90 34.17 0.76
CA PHE A 137 2.11 34.94 1.72
C PHE A 137 1.50 36.22 1.11
N ASP A 138 2.02 36.69 -0.03
CA ASP A 138 1.61 37.97 -0.62
C ASP A 138 0.22 37.83 -1.27
N ARG A 139 -0.71 38.74 -0.92
CA ARG A 139 -2.14 38.78 -1.28
C ARG A 139 -3.03 37.65 -0.74
N SER A 140 -2.71 37.05 0.41
CA SER A 140 -3.57 36.04 1.02
C SER A 140 -5.00 36.55 1.29
N SER A 141 -6.01 35.71 1.08
CA SER A 141 -7.40 36.01 1.45
C SER A 141 -7.64 35.65 2.92
N VAL A 142 -8.10 36.62 3.72
CA VAL A 142 -8.30 36.46 5.17
C VAL A 142 -9.75 36.76 5.52
N LEU A 143 -10.40 35.83 6.21
CA LEU A 143 -11.69 36.08 6.86
C LEU A 143 -11.44 36.53 8.29
N LEU A 144 -11.75 37.78 8.61
CA LEU A 144 -11.64 38.35 9.95
C LEU A 144 -13.04 38.43 10.57
N ILE A 145 -13.23 37.84 11.76
CA ILE A 145 -14.48 37.91 12.52
C ILE A 145 -14.19 38.61 13.84
N GLU A 146 -14.59 39.88 13.93
CA GLU A 146 -14.26 40.78 15.04
C GLU A 146 -15.37 41.84 15.15
N ASP A 147 -16.03 41.97 16.30
CA ASP A 147 -17.13 42.93 16.46
C ASP A 147 -16.65 44.33 16.86
N ASN A 148 -15.46 44.43 17.47
CA ASN A 148 -14.83 45.71 17.77
C ASN A 148 -14.17 46.31 16.53
N ARG A 149 -14.77 47.38 16.00
CA ARG A 149 -14.25 48.09 14.81
C ARG A 149 -12.82 48.60 14.97
N GLY A 150 -12.44 49.08 16.15
CA GLY A 150 -11.08 49.60 16.38
C GLY A 150 -10.03 48.50 16.27
N ASP A 151 -10.31 47.33 16.87
CA ASP A 151 -9.43 46.18 16.80
C ASP A 151 -9.38 45.61 15.38
N ALA A 152 -10.53 45.56 14.70
CA ALA A 152 -10.62 45.09 13.32
C ALA A 152 -9.81 45.97 12.35
N ASP A 153 -9.95 47.29 12.44
CA ASP A 153 -9.23 48.23 11.58
C ASP A 153 -7.71 48.13 11.78
N LEU A 154 -7.26 48.01 13.04
CA LEU A 154 -5.84 47.82 13.37
C LEU A 154 -5.29 46.50 12.78
N ILE A 155 -6.04 45.41 12.91
CA ILE A 155 -5.64 44.11 12.35
C ILE A 155 -5.59 44.17 10.82
N ILE A 156 -6.58 44.81 10.19
CA ILE A 156 -6.62 44.99 8.73
C ILE A 156 -5.40 45.79 8.25
N GLU A 157 -5.03 46.86 8.94
CA GLU A 157 -3.84 47.66 8.64
C GLU A 157 -2.57 46.81 8.70
N HIS A 158 -2.37 46.05 9.79
CA HIS A 158 -1.23 45.16 9.93
C HIS A 158 -1.22 44.02 8.91
N LEU A 159 -2.37 43.43 8.57
CA LEU A 159 -2.48 42.42 7.52
C LEU A 159 -2.10 42.98 6.14
N SER A 160 -2.51 44.22 5.86
CA SER A 160 -2.13 44.92 4.62
C SER A 160 -0.63 45.19 4.56
N GLU A 161 -0.04 45.66 5.67
CA GLU A 161 1.41 45.93 5.77
C GLU A 161 2.27 44.66 5.63
N VAL A 162 1.82 43.56 6.24
CA VAL A 162 2.58 42.31 6.31
C VAL A 162 2.55 41.52 5.01
N CYS A 163 1.40 41.47 4.34
CA CYS A 163 1.20 40.56 3.22
C CYS A 163 0.22 41.07 2.15
N GLY A 164 -0.18 42.34 2.17
CA GLY A 164 -1.13 42.88 1.19
C GLY A 164 -2.45 42.09 1.14
N ALA A 165 -2.87 41.54 2.28
CA ALA A 165 -3.99 40.61 2.35
C ALA A 165 -5.32 41.23 1.86
N ILE A 166 -6.17 40.40 1.26
CA ILE A 166 -7.55 40.75 0.94
C ILE A 166 -8.40 40.28 2.12
N VAL A 167 -8.89 41.22 2.93
CA VAL A 167 -9.64 40.92 4.15
C VAL A 167 -11.14 41.04 3.92
N THR A 168 -11.87 39.95 4.18
CA THR A 168 -13.32 39.98 4.37
C THR A 168 -13.60 40.08 5.87
N HIS A 169 -14.23 41.17 6.31
CA HIS A 169 -14.56 41.41 7.71
C HIS A 169 -16.02 41.06 8.03
N CYS A 170 -16.26 40.36 9.13
CA CYS A 170 -17.57 39.96 9.64
C CYS A 170 -17.67 40.34 11.13
N LEU A 171 -18.88 40.63 11.61
CA LEU A 171 -19.10 41.05 13.00
C LEU A 171 -19.62 39.90 13.89
N ARG A 172 -20.00 38.78 13.27
CA ARG A 172 -20.66 37.64 13.92
C ARG A 172 -20.17 36.31 13.35
N ILE A 173 -20.20 35.25 14.15
CA ILE A 173 -19.86 33.91 13.70
C ILE A 173 -20.80 33.44 12.60
N GLU A 174 -22.10 33.73 12.65
CA GLU A 174 -23.02 33.28 11.60
C GLU A 174 -22.70 33.90 10.23
N GLU A 175 -22.27 35.17 10.20
CA GLU A 175 -21.82 35.84 8.97
C GLU A 175 -20.53 35.18 8.43
N GLY A 176 -19.57 34.91 9.33
CA GLY A 176 -18.35 34.19 8.96
C GLY A 176 -18.61 32.77 8.47
N ALA A 177 -19.54 32.04 9.09
CA ALA A 177 -19.97 30.71 8.67
C ALA A 177 -20.61 30.74 7.27
N GLN A 178 -21.42 31.76 6.98
CA GLN A 178 -21.97 31.97 5.64
C GLN A 178 -20.88 32.24 4.61
N GLN A 179 -19.87 33.03 4.96
CA GLN A 179 -18.71 33.27 4.10
C GLN A 179 -17.91 32.00 3.81
N LEU A 180 -17.64 31.17 4.81
CA LEU A 180 -16.91 29.91 4.63
C LEU A 180 -17.68 28.88 3.79
N ARG A 181 -19.03 28.94 3.79
CA ARG A 181 -19.86 28.10 2.91
C ARG A 181 -19.82 28.56 1.45
N ALA A 182 -19.57 29.84 1.20
CA ALA A 182 -19.63 30.44 -0.13
C ALA A 182 -18.26 30.66 -0.78
N HIS A 183 -17.22 30.88 0.02
CA HIS A 183 -15.89 31.27 -0.43
C HIS A 183 -14.80 30.51 0.33
N THR A 184 -13.61 30.42 -0.27
CA THR A 184 -12.42 29.85 0.37
C THR A 184 -11.48 30.96 0.82
N TYR A 185 -10.82 30.73 1.96
CA TYR A 185 -9.90 31.68 2.58
C TYR A 185 -8.58 30.97 2.92
N ASP A 186 -7.48 31.71 2.80
CA ASP A 186 -6.16 31.24 3.21
C ASP A 186 -6.01 31.23 4.73
N PHE A 187 -6.72 32.13 5.44
CA PHE A 187 -6.75 32.20 6.89
C PHE A 187 -8.13 32.61 7.40
N VAL A 188 -8.50 32.09 8.57
CA VAL A 188 -9.60 32.61 9.38
C VAL A 188 -9.01 33.18 10.67
N ILE A 189 -9.34 34.42 10.99
CA ILE A 189 -9.02 35.06 12.27
C ILE A 189 -10.34 35.37 12.96
N SER A 190 -10.54 34.86 14.17
CA SER A 190 -11.80 35.05 14.91
C SER A 190 -11.54 35.51 16.33
N ASP A 191 -12.26 36.52 16.78
CA ASP A 191 -12.38 36.82 18.20
C ASP A 191 -13.09 35.68 18.95
N LEU A 192 -12.72 35.51 20.21
CA LEU A 192 -13.35 34.58 21.15
C LEU A 192 -14.53 35.21 21.90
N THR A 193 -14.65 36.55 21.86
CA THR A 193 -15.71 37.30 22.55
C THR A 193 -16.68 37.97 21.59
N LEU A 194 -17.37 37.18 20.75
CA LEU A 194 -18.30 37.69 19.76
C LEU A 194 -19.74 37.82 20.30
N PRO A 195 -20.60 38.66 19.68
CA PRO A 195 -21.98 38.86 20.12
C PRO A 195 -22.84 37.58 20.09
N ASP A 196 -22.57 36.67 19.16
CA ASP A 196 -23.35 35.45 18.88
C ASP A 196 -22.60 34.14 19.19
N ALA A 197 -21.37 34.21 19.73
CA ALA A 197 -20.59 33.07 20.18
C ALA A 197 -19.56 33.49 21.24
N ARG A 198 -19.36 32.67 22.28
CA ARG A 198 -18.41 32.96 23.36
C ARG A 198 -17.42 31.84 23.58
N GLY A 199 -16.17 32.21 23.81
CA GLY A 199 -15.05 31.30 24.05
C GLY A 199 -14.90 30.29 22.92
N LEU A 200 -14.88 29.01 23.28
CA LEU A 200 -14.62 27.91 22.34
C LEU A 200 -15.76 27.65 21.33
N ASP A 201 -16.94 28.27 21.52
CA ASP A 201 -18.06 28.07 20.60
C ASP A 201 -17.73 28.57 19.18
N ALA A 202 -16.97 29.66 19.06
CA ALA A 202 -16.46 30.16 17.79
C ALA A 202 -15.62 29.09 17.06
N VAL A 203 -14.65 28.50 17.76
CA VAL A 203 -13.78 27.45 17.20
C VAL A 203 -14.58 26.23 16.76
N ARG A 204 -15.50 25.76 17.61
CA ARG A 204 -16.32 24.57 17.34
C ARG A 204 -17.27 24.75 16.15
N ARG A 205 -17.71 25.97 15.86
CA ARG A 205 -18.60 26.27 14.73
C ARG A 205 -17.84 26.50 13.43
N LEU A 206 -16.67 27.14 13.48
CA LEU A 206 -15.88 27.48 12.29
C LEU A 206 -15.04 26.29 11.79
N GLN A 207 -14.42 25.52 12.69
CA GLN A 207 -13.47 24.47 12.33
C GLN A 207 -14.09 23.36 11.44
N PRO A 208 -15.33 22.89 11.67
CA PRO A 208 -15.97 21.92 10.77
C PRO A 208 -16.33 22.47 9.38
N LEU A 209 -16.51 23.79 9.25
CA LEU A 209 -16.87 24.44 7.98
C LEU A 209 -15.65 24.66 7.08
N ALA A 210 -14.48 24.86 7.68
CA ALA A 210 -13.21 25.04 6.95
C ALA A 210 -12.09 24.19 7.59
N PRO A 211 -12.17 22.85 7.51
CA PRO A 211 -11.25 21.95 8.20
C PRO A 211 -9.81 22.04 7.69
N GLU A 212 -9.59 22.54 6.48
CA GLU A 212 -8.26 22.70 5.86
C GLU A 212 -7.69 24.12 5.97
N THR A 213 -8.49 25.10 6.41
CA THR A 213 -8.01 26.48 6.60
C THR A 213 -7.41 26.65 8.01
N PRO A 214 -6.23 27.30 8.15
CA PRO A 214 -5.69 27.71 9.44
C PRO A 214 -6.63 28.71 10.14
N LEU A 215 -7.09 28.36 11.33
CA LEU A 215 -7.87 29.21 12.22
C LEU A 215 -6.96 29.78 13.31
N VAL A 216 -6.85 31.10 13.37
CA VAL A 216 -6.18 31.85 14.43
C VAL A 216 -7.22 32.55 15.27
N VAL A 217 -7.08 32.50 16.60
CA VAL A 217 -8.03 33.16 17.51
C VAL A 217 -7.44 34.42 18.12
N LEU A 218 -8.26 35.45 18.30
CA LEU A 218 -7.89 36.67 19.03
C LEU A 218 -8.34 36.50 20.49
N SER A 219 -7.45 36.78 21.44
CA SER A 219 -7.77 36.78 22.88
C SER A 219 -7.44 38.11 23.54
N GLY A 220 -8.12 38.40 24.65
CA GLY A 220 -7.76 39.49 25.56
C GLY A 220 -6.42 39.26 26.26
N ILE A 221 -5.87 40.32 26.88
CA ILE A 221 -4.60 40.28 27.61
C ILE A 221 -4.67 39.36 28.84
N ASP A 222 -5.84 39.27 29.47
CA ASP A 222 -6.05 38.50 30.70
C ASP A 222 -6.59 37.07 30.43
N ASP A 223 -6.78 36.68 29.16
CA ASP A 223 -7.49 35.46 28.75
C ASP A 223 -6.58 34.38 28.14
N GLU A 224 -5.33 34.27 28.61
CA GLU A 224 -4.36 33.29 28.07
C GLU A 224 -4.83 31.83 28.23
N GLU A 225 -5.51 31.51 29.33
CA GLU A 225 -6.07 30.17 29.56
C GLU A 225 -7.13 29.81 28.49
N LEU A 226 -7.98 30.77 28.11
CA LEU A 226 -9.00 30.57 27.09
C LEU A 226 -8.37 30.41 25.70
N ALA A 227 -7.27 31.13 25.43
CA ALA A 227 -6.51 31.01 24.18
C ALA A 227 -5.87 29.62 24.05
N LEU A 228 -5.30 29.08 25.12
CA LEU A 228 -4.76 27.72 25.15
C LEU A 228 -5.85 26.66 24.92
N GLN A 229 -7.02 26.83 25.54
CA GLN A 229 -8.16 25.95 25.32
C GLN A 229 -8.67 26.01 23.86
N ALA A 230 -8.60 27.18 23.21
CA ALA A 230 -8.98 27.34 21.80
C ALA A 230 -8.04 26.57 20.87
N VAL A 231 -6.73 26.58 21.15
CA VAL A 231 -5.75 25.75 20.41
C VAL A 231 -6.04 24.26 20.61
N GLN A 232 -6.33 23.84 21.85
CA GLN A 232 -6.73 22.45 22.13
C GLN A 232 -8.04 22.05 21.44
N ALA A 233 -8.95 23.00 21.23
CA ALA A 233 -10.22 22.79 20.54
C ALA A 233 -10.12 22.82 19.00
N GLY A 234 -8.93 23.06 18.44
CA GLY A 234 -8.67 22.95 17.00
C GLY A 234 -8.21 24.22 16.31
N ALA A 235 -8.06 25.35 17.01
CA ALA A 235 -7.35 26.51 16.47
C ALA A 235 -5.86 26.19 16.29
N GLN A 236 -5.22 26.77 15.27
CA GLN A 236 -3.83 26.52 14.95
C GLN A 236 -2.86 27.36 15.78
N ASP A 237 -3.28 28.58 16.14
CA ASP A 237 -2.53 29.49 16.99
C ASP A 237 -3.45 30.60 17.53
N TYR A 238 -2.92 31.48 18.39
CA TYR A 238 -3.65 32.63 18.92
C TYR A 238 -2.84 33.94 18.89
N LEU A 239 -3.55 35.05 19.05
CA LEU A 239 -3.05 36.43 19.01
C LEU A 239 -3.66 37.24 20.15
N VAL A 240 -2.84 38.01 20.88
CA VAL A 240 -3.30 38.81 22.02
C VAL A 240 -3.54 40.26 21.59
N LYS A 241 -4.80 40.74 21.66
CA LYS A 241 -5.24 42.03 21.09
C LYS A 241 -4.41 43.25 21.54
N GLY A 242 -3.96 43.29 22.79
CA GLY A 242 -3.20 44.42 23.35
C GLY A 242 -1.70 44.44 23.04
N GLN A 243 -1.17 43.41 22.37
CA GLN A 243 0.25 43.29 22.02
C GLN A 243 0.45 43.00 20.53
N LEU A 244 -0.55 43.28 19.70
CA LEU A 244 -0.49 43.05 18.27
C LEU A 244 0.45 44.05 17.60
N ASP A 245 1.37 43.52 16.80
CA ASP A 245 2.15 44.28 15.83
C ASP A 245 2.26 43.50 14.51
N ALA A 246 2.73 44.16 13.46
CA ALA A 246 2.92 43.53 12.14
C ALA A 246 3.82 42.27 12.21
N GLN A 247 4.87 42.29 13.04
CA GLN A 247 5.84 41.20 13.13
C GLN A 247 5.27 39.94 13.81
N SER A 248 4.56 40.11 14.92
CA SER A 248 3.85 39.07 15.66
C SER A 248 2.75 38.45 14.82
N LEU A 249 1.93 39.28 14.15
CA LEU A 249 0.90 38.82 13.22
C LEU A 249 1.50 37.97 12.09
N ARG A 250 2.57 38.44 11.45
CA ARG A 250 3.29 37.68 10.41
C ARG A 250 3.81 36.34 10.93
N ARG A 251 4.41 36.34 12.12
CA ARG A 251 4.94 35.14 12.76
C ARG A 251 3.83 34.13 13.04
N THR A 252 2.73 34.58 13.63
CA THR A 252 1.60 33.72 14.01
C THR A 252 0.91 33.14 12.79
N LEU A 253 0.63 33.93 11.75
CA LEU A 253 0.04 33.40 10.52
C LEU A 253 0.95 32.37 9.84
N ARG A 254 2.27 32.61 9.82
CA ARG A 254 3.24 31.64 9.29
C ARG A 254 3.21 30.34 10.09
N HIS A 255 3.28 30.42 11.42
CA HIS A 255 3.22 29.24 12.29
C HIS A 255 1.89 28.50 12.16
N ALA A 256 0.77 29.22 12.10
CA ALA A 256 -0.55 28.63 11.92
C ALA A 256 -0.65 27.86 10.59
N ARG A 257 -0.11 28.43 9.49
CA ARG A 257 -0.04 27.77 8.18
C ARG A 257 0.86 26.54 8.21
N GLU A 258 2.04 26.63 8.80
CA GLU A 258 2.99 25.52 8.92
C GLU A 258 2.41 24.38 9.75
N ARG A 259 1.79 24.68 10.89
CA ARG A 259 1.09 23.70 11.74
C ARG A 259 -0.07 23.06 10.99
N LYS A 260 -0.85 23.84 10.25
CA LYS A 260 -1.94 23.32 9.43
C LYS A 260 -1.42 22.39 8.34
N GLN A 261 -0.40 22.81 7.58
CA GLN A 261 0.22 21.99 6.55
C GLN A 261 0.82 20.71 7.10
N THR A 262 1.47 20.78 8.27
CA THR A 262 2.02 19.60 8.95
C THR A 262 0.92 18.66 9.41
N SER A 263 -0.16 19.20 10.01
CA SER A 263 -1.33 18.42 10.42
C SER A 263 -2.05 17.78 9.23
N SER A 264 -2.34 18.55 8.18
CA SER A 264 -2.94 18.04 6.93
C SER A 264 -2.03 17.02 6.25
N ARG A 265 -0.70 17.19 6.31
CA ARG A 265 0.26 16.20 5.77
C ARG A 265 0.32 14.93 6.61
N LEU A 266 0.23 15.02 7.94
CA LEU A 266 0.10 13.86 8.81
C LEU A 266 -1.21 13.11 8.53
N ILE A 267 -2.32 13.82 8.38
CA ILE A 267 -3.62 13.25 7.98
C ILE A 267 -3.54 12.64 6.58
N TYR A 268 -2.84 13.27 5.65
CA TYR A 268 -2.62 12.74 4.32
C TYR A 268 -1.82 11.42 4.38
N LEU A 269 -0.74 11.36 5.16
CA LEU A 269 0.06 10.15 5.36
C LEU A 269 -0.71 9.03 6.08
N THR A 270 -1.68 9.37 6.94
CA THR A 270 -2.53 8.35 7.56
C THR A 270 -3.64 7.84 6.64
N ARG A 271 -3.92 8.52 5.52
CA ARG A 271 -4.98 8.16 4.56
C ARG A 271 -4.49 7.71 3.19
N HIS A 272 -3.22 7.95 2.85
CA HIS A 272 -2.63 7.62 1.55
C HIS A 272 -1.43 6.68 1.67
N ASP A 273 -1.19 5.89 0.63
CA ASP A 273 0.01 5.08 0.48
C ASP A 273 1.19 5.97 0.03
N PRO A 274 2.33 5.98 0.74
CA PRO A 274 3.42 6.92 0.48
C PRO A 274 4.16 6.65 -0.85
N LEU A 275 4.09 5.44 -1.39
CA LEU A 275 4.73 5.10 -2.65
C LEU A 275 3.87 5.52 -3.84
N THR A 276 2.59 5.14 -3.84
CA THR A 276 1.69 5.26 -4.99
C THR A 276 0.79 6.51 -4.95
N GLY A 277 0.64 7.13 -3.78
CA GLY A 277 -0.20 8.31 -3.55
C GLY A 277 -1.72 8.04 -3.56
N VAL A 278 -2.15 6.80 -3.85
CA VAL A 278 -3.56 6.40 -3.75
C VAL A 278 -3.98 6.23 -2.28
N ALA A 279 -5.26 5.99 -2.01
CA ALA A 279 -5.73 5.76 -0.65
C ALA A 279 -5.02 4.55 -0.02
N ASN A 280 -4.87 4.52 1.29
CA ASN A 280 -4.38 3.35 2.00
C ASN A 280 -5.54 2.49 2.54
N ARG A 281 -5.19 1.38 3.18
CA ARG A 281 -6.15 0.45 3.81
C ARG A 281 -7.11 1.15 4.78
N ALA A 282 -6.63 2.11 5.58
CA ALA A 282 -7.47 2.80 6.56
C ALA A 282 -8.53 3.68 5.88
N ALA A 283 -8.12 4.47 4.87
CA ALA A 283 -9.03 5.32 4.12
C ALA A 283 -10.09 4.52 3.33
N LEU A 284 -9.73 3.35 2.78
CA LEU A 284 -10.69 2.45 2.14
C LEU A 284 -11.76 1.97 3.14
N ARG A 285 -11.32 1.51 4.33
CA ARG A 285 -12.26 1.04 5.37
C ARG A 285 -13.22 2.14 5.81
N GLU A 286 -12.70 3.33 6.11
CA GLU A 286 -13.51 4.49 6.48
C GLU A 286 -14.55 4.83 5.39
N ARG A 287 -14.17 4.72 4.10
CA ARG A 287 -15.10 4.94 2.99
C ARG A 287 -16.23 3.91 2.97
N ILE A 288 -15.92 2.64 3.18
CA ILE A 288 -16.93 1.57 3.24
C ILE A 288 -17.84 1.76 4.44
N GLU A 289 -17.29 2.05 5.63
CA GLU A 289 -18.05 2.32 6.86
C GLU A 289 -19.04 3.46 6.68
N THR A 290 -18.56 4.59 6.14
CA THR A 290 -19.38 5.78 5.90
C THR A 290 -20.50 5.48 4.89
N THR A 291 -20.23 4.67 3.86
CA THR A 291 -21.22 4.29 2.86
C THR A 291 -22.25 3.32 3.41
N LEU A 292 -21.84 2.32 4.20
CA LEU A 292 -22.75 1.41 4.89
C LEU A 292 -23.69 2.16 5.84
N ALA A 293 -23.18 3.14 6.58
CA ALA A 293 -23.99 3.98 7.46
C ALA A 293 -25.04 4.81 6.68
N ARG A 294 -24.71 5.25 5.47
CA ARG A 294 -25.67 5.92 4.55
C ARG A 294 -26.69 4.94 3.98
N ALA A 295 -26.26 3.72 3.64
CA ALA A 295 -27.12 2.68 3.06
C ALA A 295 -28.22 2.20 4.02
N GLN A 296 -28.07 2.41 5.34
CA GLN A 296 -29.14 2.18 6.32
C GLN A 296 -30.31 3.15 6.18
N ARG A 297 -30.09 4.36 5.63
CA ARG A 297 -31.10 5.43 5.52
C ARG A 297 -31.66 5.57 4.11
N HIS A 298 -30.89 5.14 3.09
CA HIS A 298 -31.27 5.20 1.68
C HIS A 298 -30.88 3.90 0.98
N PRO A 299 -31.71 3.36 0.07
CA PRO A 299 -31.32 2.21 -0.75
C PRO A 299 -30.13 2.60 -1.64
N LEU A 300 -28.96 2.05 -1.34
CA LEU A 300 -27.71 2.26 -2.05
C LEU A 300 -27.10 0.90 -2.39
N SER A 301 -26.41 0.83 -3.53
CA SER A 301 -25.59 -0.32 -3.91
C SER A 301 -24.18 0.17 -4.22
N PHE A 302 -23.19 -0.59 -3.79
CA PHE A 302 -21.78 -0.32 -4.06
C PHE A 302 -21.05 -1.65 -4.26
N ALA A 303 -19.83 -1.60 -4.79
CA ALA A 303 -18.99 -2.78 -4.95
C ALA A 303 -17.56 -2.51 -4.47
N VAL A 304 -16.89 -3.57 -4.03
CA VAL A 304 -15.46 -3.55 -3.69
C VAL A 304 -14.76 -4.60 -4.54
N MET A 305 -13.70 -4.18 -5.23
CA MET A 305 -12.77 -5.07 -5.91
C MET A 305 -11.51 -5.23 -5.07
N PHE A 306 -11.04 -6.46 -4.92
CA PHE A 306 -9.71 -6.80 -4.44
C PHE A 306 -8.87 -7.23 -5.64
N ILE A 307 -7.66 -6.70 -5.76
CA ILE A 307 -6.80 -6.86 -6.94
C ILE A 307 -5.41 -7.23 -6.44
N ASP A 308 -4.86 -8.32 -6.95
CA ASP A 308 -3.50 -8.76 -6.66
C ASP A 308 -2.72 -8.96 -7.95
N LEU A 309 -1.52 -8.38 -8.02
CA LEU A 309 -0.67 -8.47 -9.19
C LEU A 309 -0.03 -9.86 -9.29
N ASP A 310 -0.30 -10.54 -10.39
CA ASP A 310 0.15 -11.91 -10.59
C ASP A 310 1.67 -11.97 -10.71
N ARG A 311 2.30 -12.84 -9.92
CA ARG A 311 3.75 -13.11 -9.96
C ARG A 311 4.61 -11.86 -9.71
N PHE A 312 4.09 -10.84 -9.02
CA PHE A 312 4.86 -9.63 -8.69
C PHE A 312 6.18 -9.92 -7.98
N LYS A 313 6.20 -10.92 -7.09
CA LYS A 313 7.44 -11.39 -6.45
C LYS A 313 8.53 -11.79 -7.47
N ALA A 314 8.17 -12.45 -8.57
CA ALA A 314 9.13 -12.82 -9.61
C ALA A 314 9.71 -11.60 -10.33
N ILE A 315 8.94 -10.51 -10.44
CA ILE A 315 9.43 -9.22 -10.98
C ILE A 315 10.48 -8.64 -10.02
N ASN A 316 10.21 -8.60 -8.71
CA ASN A 316 11.18 -8.14 -7.72
C ASN A 316 12.45 -8.99 -7.72
N ASP A 317 12.30 -10.32 -7.76
CA ASP A 317 13.42 -11.26 -7.72
C ASP A 317 14.29 -11.16 -9.00
N THR A 318 13.71 -10.80 -10.14
CA THR A 318 14.42 -10.74 -11.45
C THR A 318 14.96 -9.34 -11.78
N CYS A 319 14.17 -8.30 -11.52
CA CYS A 319 14.42 -6.93 -11.96
C CYS A 319 14.78 -5.98 -10.81
N GLY A 320 14.69 -6.43 -9.56
CA GLY A 320 14.95 -5.64 -8.36
C GLY A 320 13.73 -4.85 -7.86
N HIS A 321 13.79 -4.46 -6.60
CA HIS A 321 12.70 -3.76 -5.91
C HIS A 321 12.35 -2.40 -6.52
N ASP A 322 13.33 -1.67 -7.06
CA ASP A 322 13.09 -0.36 -7.69
C ASP A 322 12.17 -0.46 -8.93
N VAL A 323 12.31 -1.56 -9.69
CA VAL A 323 11.43 -1.85 -10.83
C VAL A 323 10.05 -2.28 -10.33
N GLY A 324 9.99 -3.06 -9.25
CA GLY A 324 8.74 -3.39 -8.58
C GLY A 324 7.96 -2.15 -8.11
N ASP A 325 8.66 -1.21 -7.48
CA ASP A 325 8.07 0.06 -7.02
C ASP A 325 7.52 0.88 -8.19
N ALA A 326 8.26 0.96 -9.30
CA ALA A 326 7.78 1.61 -10.52
C ALA A 326 6.55 0.92 -11.14
N VAL A 327 6.50 -0.42 -11.10
CA VAL A 327 5.32 -1.20 -11.52
C VAL A 327 4.11 -0.89 -10.64
N LEU A 328 4.31 -0.77 -9.32
CA LEU A 328 3.23 -0.42 -8.39
C LEU A 328 2.69 1.00 -8.64
N CYS A 329 3.57 1.96 -8.91
CA CYS A 329 3.18 3.32 -9.28
C CYS A 329 2.38 3.34 -10.60
N ALA A 330 2.89 2.70 -11.65
CA ALA A 330 2.21 2.62 -12.94
C ALA A 330 0.85 1.89 -12.85
N THR A 331 0.78 0.83 -12.04
CA THR A 331 -0.47 0.13 -11.73
C THR A 331 -1.47 1.07 -11.08
N SER A 332 -1.05 1.86 -10.09
CA SER A 332 -1.93 2.79 -9.38
C SER A 332 -2.51 3.89 -10.29
N GLU A 333 -1.73 4.38 -11.26
CA GLU A 333 -2.18 5.34 -12.28
C GLU A 333 -3.20 4.70 -13.22
N ARG A 334 -2.89 3.51 -13.74
CA ARG A 334 -3.81 2.76 -14.61
C ARG A 334 -5.14 2.41 -13.94
N LEU A 335 -5.11 2.10 -12.65
CA LEU A 335 -6.32 1.87 -11.86
C LEU A 335 -7.13 3.15 -11.71
N ARG A 336 -6.48 4.30 -11.43
CA ARG A 336 -7.15 5.61 -11.34
C ARG A 336 -7.81 6.01 -12.67
N ASP A 337 -7.12 5.82 -13.78
CA ASP A 337 -7.64 6.12 -15.12
C ASP A 337 -8.78 5.18 -15.53
N ALA A 338 -8.80 3.96 -14.98
CA ALA A 338 -9.85 2.98 -15.26
C ALA A 338 -11.14 3.21 -14.46
N VAL A 339 -11.18 4.12 -13.48
CA VAL A 339 -12.34 4.35 -12.61
C VAL A 339 -12.79 5.81 -12.63
N ARG A 340 -13.96 6.10 -12.06
CA ARG A 340 -14.49 7.48 -12.01
C ARG A 340 -13.90 8.23 -10.82
N THR A 341 -13.99 9.56 -10.84
CA THR A 341 -13.54 10.41 -9.72
C THR A 341 -14.29 10.15 -8.41
N SER A 342 -15.51 9.60 -8.47
CA SER A 342 -16.29 9.19 -7.30
C SER A 342 -15.81 7.88 -6.67
N ASP A 343 -15.08 7.06 -7.42
CA ASP A 343 -14.55 5.77 -6.99
C ASP A 343 -13.22 5.98 -6.24
N VAL A 344 -12.87 5.03 -5.38
CA VAL A 344 -11.63 5.11 -4.58
C VAL A 344 -10.72 3.95 -4.93
N VAL A 345 -9.53 4.27 -5.45
CA VAL A 345 -8.42 3.33 -5.58
C VAL A 345 -7.60 3.36 -4.31
N ALA A 346 -7.29 2.19 -3.77
CA ALA A 346 -6.47 2.05 -2.58
C ALA A 346 -5.40 0.97 -2.75
N ARG A 347 -4.25 1.15 -2.09
CA ARG A 347 -3.23 0.11 -1.91
C ARG A 347 -3.30 -0.44 -0.50
N LEU A 348 -3.38 -1.76 -0.38
CA LEU A 348 -3.57 -2.43 0.90
C LEU A 348 -2.27 -2.90 1.54
N GLY A 349 -1.22 -3.03 0.73
CA GLY A 349 0.13 -3.44 1.12
C GLY A 349 0.73 -4.35 0.04
N GLY A 350 2.06 -4.38 -0.09
CA GLY A 350 2.72 -5.23 -1.09
C GLY A 350 2.21 -4.95 -2.52
N ASP A 351 1.72 -5.99 -3.18
CA ASP A 351 1.12 -6.05 -4.51
C ASP A 351 -0.42 -6.03 -4.52
N GLU A 352 -1.04 -5.83 -3.35
CA GLU A 352 -2.49 -5.82 -3.18
C GLU A 352 -3.07 -4.41 -3.31
N PHE A 353 -4.06 -4.28 -4.19
CA PHE A 353 -4.87 -3.09 -4.40
C PHE A 353 -6.34 -3.40 -4.15
N ALA A 354 -7.12 -2.34 -3.93
CA ALA A 354 -8.56 -2.43 -3.92
C ALA A 354 -9.20 -1.21 -4.58
N VAL A 355 -10.40 -1.42 -5.12
CA VAL A 355 -11.21 -0.37 -5.73
C VAL A 355 -12.59 -0.39 -5.09
N PHE A 356 -12.98 0.72 -4.48
CA PHE A 356 -14.36 0.95 -4.05
C PHE A 356 -15.11 1.68 -5.17
N LEU A 357 -16.19 1.06 -5.65
CA LEU A 357 -17.08 1.63 -6.63
C LEU A 357 -18.33 2.18 -5.93
N ASP A 358 -18.53 3.49 -6.04
CA ASP A 358 -19.69 4.16 -5.43
C ASP A 358 -20.91 4.11 -6.37
N ASP A 359 -22.11 4.09 -5.78
CA ASP A 359 -23.40 4.14 -6.48
C ASP A 359 -23.49 3.24 -7.73
N VAL A 360 -23.34 1.93 -7.49
CA VAL A 360 -23.43 0.90 -8.52
C VAL A 360 -24.91 0.66 -8.84
N GLY A 361 -25.50 1.57 -9.62
CA GLY A 361 -26.90 1.54 -10.03
C GLY A 361 -27.29 0.29 -10.84
N PRO A 362 -28.60 0.03 -11.01
CA PRO A 362 -29.09 -1.12 -11.78
C PRO A 362 -28.67 -0.98 -13.25
N GLY A 363 -27.66 -1.76 -13.66
CA GLY A 363 -27.07 -1.72 -15.02
C GLY A 363 -25.61 -1.28 -15.07
N SER A 364 -25.04 -0.77 -13.97
CA SER A 364 -23.58 -0.67 -13.85
C SER A 364 -23.05 -2.03 -13.43
N PHE A 365 -22.20 -2.63 -14.27
CA PHE A 365 -21.60 -3.92 -14.01
C PHE A 365 -20.20 -3.71 -13.43
N PRO A 366 -19.96 -3.99 -12.14
CA PRO A 366 -18.61 -4.06 -11.58
C PRO A 366 -17.65 -4.91 -12.44
N LEU A 367 -18.19 -5.90 -13.15
CA LEU A 367 -17.49 -6.72 -14.13
C LEU A 367 -16.92 -5.92 -15.30
N GLU A 368 -17.67 -4.99 -15.90
CA GLU A 368 -17.15 -4.16 -17.01
C GLU A 368 -15.99 -3.27 -16.56
N ILE A 369 -16.06 -2.77 -15.33
CA ILE A 369 -14.97 -1.98 -14.74
C ILE A 369 -13.77 -2.89 -14.45
N ALA A 370 -14.01 -4.09 -13.93
CA ALA A 370 -12.95 -5.07 -13.68
C ALA A 370 -12.26 -5.55 -14.97
N ASP A 371 -13.01 -5.79 -16.04
CA ASP A 371 -12.46 -6.13 -17.37
C ASP A 371 -11.66 -4.98 -17.97
N ARG A 372 -12.15 -3.74 -17.80
CA ARG A 372 -11.41 -2.53 -18.19
C ARG A 372 -10.11 -2.40 -17.40
N VAL A 373 -10.12 -2.72 -16.11
CA VAL A 373 -8.92 -2.77 -15.28
C VAL A 373 -7.94 -3.81 -15.80
N LEU A 374 -8.37 -5.06 -16.04
CA LEU A 374 -7.50 -6.11 -16.60
C LEU A 374 -6.87 -5.66 -17.93
N THR A 375 -7.69 -5.17 -18.86
CA THR A 375 -7.24 -4.70 -20.18
C THR A 375 -6.24 -3.53 -20.06
N SER A 376 -6.40 -2.67 -19.05
CA SER A 376 -5.46 -1.58 -18.78
C SER A 376 -4.11 -2.10 -18.29
N LEU A 377 -4.11 -3.12 -17.43
CA LEU A 377 -2.90 -3.73 -16.87
C LEU A 377 -2.10 -4.53 -17.91
N GLU A 378 -2.76 -5.16 -18.88
CA GLU A 378 -2.12 -5.90 -19.97
C GLU A 378 -1.26 -5.05 -20.92
N ARG A 379 -1.39 -3.72 -20.88
CA ARG A 379 -0.53 -2.82 -21.67
C ARG A 379 0.93 -2.91 -21.17
N PRO A 380 1.95 -2.99 -22.03
CA PRO A 380 3.34 -2.98 -21.56
C PRO A 380 3.68 -1.72 -20.73
N ILE A 381 4.34 -1.91 -19.60
CA ILE A 381 4.93 -0.84 -18.78
C ILE A 381 6.38 -0.69 -19.25
N VAL A 382 6.70 0.45 -19.87
CA VAL A 382 8.04 0.73 -20.40
C VAL A 382 8.91 1.28 -19.27
N LEU A 383 9.86 0.49 -18.77
CA LEU A 383 10.77 0.88 -17.68
C LEU A 383 12.22 0.53 -18.04
N GLY A 384 13.09 1.53 -18.12
CA GLY A 384 14.53 1.32 -18.30
C GLY A 384 14.93 0.55 -19.57
N GLY A 385 14.10 0.55 -20.61
CA GLY A 385 14.32 -0.21 -21.85
C GLY A 385 13.73 -1.64 -21.87
N HIS A 386 12.98 -2.03 -20.82
CA HIS A 386 12.23 -3.29 -20.77
C HIS A 386 10.72 -3.02 -20.89
N ASP A 387 10.04 -3.87 -21.66
CA ASP A 387 8.58 -3.91 -21.76
C ASP A 387 8.06 -4.99 -20.80
N LEU A 388 7.52 -4.57 -19.66
CA LEU A 388 6.96 -5.47 -18.67
C LEU A 388 5.44 -5.54 -18.81
N VAL A 389 4.91 -6.74 -18.99
CA VAL A 389 3.46 -7.00 -18.96
C VAL A 389 3.11 -7.58 -17.60
N VAL A 390 2.12 -7.00 -16.93
CA VAL A 390 1.65 -7.43 -15.62
C VAL A 390 0.17 -7.79 -15.75
N THR A 391 -0.21 -8.92 -15.16
CA THR A 391 -1.60 -9.34 -15.06
C THR A 391 -2.07 -9.26 -13.62
N ALA A 392 -3.37 -9.32 -13.39
CA ALA A 392 -3.92 -9.32 -12.04
C ALA A 392 -5.04 -10.34 -11.87
N SER A 393 -5.18 -10.83 -10.65
CA SER A 393 -6.33 -11.61 -10.22
C SER A 393 -7.29 -10.68 -9.46
N ILE A 394 -8.56 -10.62 -9.87
CA ILE A 394 -9.55 -9.68 -9.30
C ILE A 394 -10.72 -10.43 -8.67
N GLY A 395 -11.05 -10.07 -7.43
CA GLY A 395 -12.24 -10.52 -6.72
C GLY A 395 -13.21 -9.38 -6.45
N VAL A 396 -14.50 -9.58 -6.70
CA VAL A 396 -15.53 -8.54 -6.58
C VAL A 396 -16.57 -8.95 -5.54
N ALA A 397 -16.86 -8.08 -4.57
CA ALA A 397 -17.99 -8.21 -3.66
C ALA A 397 -18.96 -7.04 -3.86
N ARG A 398 -20.27 -7.32 -3.84
CA ARG A 398 -21.33 -6.32 -4.07
C ARG A 398 -22.21 -6.19 -2.84
N PHE A 399 -22.55 -4.97 -2.46
CA PHE A 399 -23.58 -4.69 -1.48
C PHE A 399 -24.89 -4.34 -2.21
N PRO A 400 -26.06 -4.90 -1.82
CA PRO A 400 -26.33 -5.64 -0.58
C PRO A 400 -26.20 -7.18 -0.67
N GLU A 401 -25.73 -7.75 -1.79
CA GLU A 401 -25.59 -9.21 -1.97
C GLU A 401 -24.69 -9.85 -0.89
N VAL A 402 -23.60 -9.17 -0.57
CA VAL A 402 -22.77 -9.39 0.61
C VAL A 402 -23.24 -8.40 1.68
N GLY A 403 -24.23 -8.82 2.47
CA GLY A 403 -24.69 -8.07 3.63
C GLY A 403 -23.63 -8.04 4.74
N GLY A 404 -23.77 -7.08 5.67
CA GLY A 404 -22.99 -7.08 6.92
C GLY A 404 -21.99 -5.94 7.09
N THR A 405 -20.88 -6.24 7.76
CA THR A 405 -19.79 -5.33 8.17
C THR A 405 -18.76 -5.14 7.06
N VAL A 406 -17.89 -4.14 7.24
CA VAL A 406 -16.74 -3.87 6.35
C VAL A 406 -15.86 -5.11 6.17
N ASP A 407 -15.60 -5.82 7.28
CA ASP A 407 -14.75 -7.02 7.27
C ASP A 407 -15.35 -8.15 6.45
N GLU A 408 -16.67 -8.32 6.49
CA GLU A 408 -17.35 -9.33 5.68
C GLU A 408 -17.28 -9.01 4.18
N ILE A 409 -17.46 -7.74 3.80
CA ILE A 409 -17.34 -7.29 2.40
C ILE A 409 -15.91 -7.46 1.88
N LEU A 410 -14.90 -7.02 2.65
CA LEU A 410 -13.50 -7.17 2.27
C LEU A 410 -13.10 -8.65 2.18
N LYS A 411 -13.52 -9.48 3.13
CA LYS A 411 -13.26 -10.92 3.12
C LYS A 411 -13.93 -11.61 1.94
N ALA A 412 -15.12 -11.18 1.55
CA ALA A 412 -15.82 -11.71 0.38
C ALA A 412 -15.07 -11.38 -0.92
N ALA A 413 -14.60 -10.14 -1.07
CA ALA A 413 -13.82 -9.73 -2.23
C ALA A 413 -12.47 -10.48 -2.30
N ASP A 414 -11.76 -10.60 -1.17
CA ASP A 414 -10.52 -11.37 -1.05
C ASP A 414 -10.73 -12.86 -1.38
N SER A 415 -11.79 -13.48 -0.87
CA SER A 415 -12.14 -14.87 -1.19
C SER A 415 -12.36 -15.07 -2.69
N ALA A 416 -13.07 -14.14 -3.35
CA ALA A 416 -13.27 -14.19 -4.79
C ALA A 416 -11.95 -14.01 -5.57
N MET A 417 -11.06 -13.14 -5.11
CA MET A 417 -9.75 -12.94 -5.72
C MET A 417 -8.88 -14.20 -5.61
N TYR A 418 -8.91 -14.88 -4.45
CA TYR A 418 -8.21 -16.15 -4.29
C TYR A 418 -8.75 -17.22 -5.25
N LEU A 419 -10.06 -17.25 -5.51
CA LEU A 419 -10.65 -18.10 -6.56
C LEU A 419 -10.12 -17.74 -7.96
N ALA A 420 -9.95 -16.46 -8.26
CA ALA A 420 -9.38 -15.99 -9.53
C ALA A 420 -7.96 -16.54 -9.73
N LYS A 421 -7.13 -16.52 -8.67
CA LYS A 421 -5.79 -17.11 -8.67
C LYS A 421 -5.82 -18.63 -8.92
N GLY A 422 -6.76 -19.34 -8.28
CA GLY A 422 -6.94 -20.78 -8.46
C GLY A 422 -7.41 -21.17 -9.86
N ARG A 423 -8.18 -20.31 -10.54
CA ARG A 423 -8.71 -20.50 -11.91
C ARG A 423 -7.72 -20.14 -13.03
N GLY A 424 -6.44 -19.99 -12.71
CA GLY A 424 -5.40 -19.73 -13.71
C GLY A 424 -4.90 -18.29 -13.77
N ARG A 425 -5.31 -17.41 -12.83
CA ARG A 425 -4.93 -15.98 -12.77
C ARG A 425 -5.44 -15.17 -13.96
N ASN A 426 -5.08 -13.89 -14.06
CA ASN A 426 -5.53 -12.95 -15.09
C ASN A 426 -7.05 -13.01 -15.39
N ASN A 427 -7.87 -13.00 -14.34
CA ASN A 427 -9.33 -13.07 -14.49
C ASN A 427 -10.06 -12.38 -13.33
N VAL A 428 -11.36 -12.19 -13.50
CA VAL A 428 -12.27 -11.62 -12.50
C VAL A 428 -13.19 -12.69 -11.96
N GLN A 429 -13.41 -12.70 -10.64
CA GLN A 429 -14.43 -13.52 -10.00
C GLN A 429 -15.34 -12.66 -9.13
N VAL A 430 -16.65 -12.89 -9.19
CA VAL A 430 -17.63 -12.21 -8.33
C VAL A 430 -18.01 -13.15 -7.20
N TYR A 431 -17.91 -12.67 -5.97
CA TYR A 431 -18.35 -13.38 -4.78
C TYR A 431 -19.84 -13.70 -4.89
N GLY A 432 -20.21 -14.95 -4.60
CA GLY A 432 -21.60 -15.41 -4.71
C GLY A 432 -22.04 -15.81 -6.12
N ALA A 433 -21.33 -15.43 -7.19
CA ALA A 433 -21.62 -15.81 -8.58
C ALA A 433 -21.00 -17.15 -9.02
N VAL A 434 -20.54 -17.96 -8.07
CA VAL A 434 -19.95 -19.27 -8.33
C VAL A 434 -21.08 -20.27 -8.62
N PRO A 435 -21.14 -20.92 -9.81
CA PRO A 435 -22.11 -21.98 -10.07
C PRO A 435 -22.00 -23.07 -9.00
N ASP A 436 -23.13 -23.63 -8.56
CA ASP A 436 -23.18 -24.64 -7.49
C ASP A 436 -22.23 -25.83 -7.72
N GLU A 437 -21.96 -26.15 -8.99
CA GLU A 437 -21.00 -27.19 -9.41
C GLU A 437 -19.57 -26.93 -8.92
N GLN A 438 -19.10 -25.67 -8.85
CA GLN A 438 -17.73 -25.39 -8.39
C GLN A 438 -17.62 -25.37 -6.86
N ARG A 439 -18.68 -24.98 -6.15
CA ARG A 439 -18.73 -25.17 -4.68
C ARG A 439 -18.71 -26.65 -4.34
N ALA A 440 -19.48 -27.45 -5.08
CA ALA A 440 -19.43 -28.90 -4.98
C ALA A 440 -18.03 -29.43 -5.29
N HIS A 441 -17.37 -28.93 -6.34
CA HIS A 441 -16.00 -29.32 -6.72
C HIS A 441 -14.96 -29.00 -5.63
N GLN A 442 -15.05 -27.83 -4.98
CA GLN A 442 -14.15 -27.46 -3.88
C GLN A 442 -14.40 -28.26 -2.60
N ALA A 443 -15.67 -28.47 -2.25
CA ALA A 443 -16.03 -29.35 -1.14
C ALA A 443 -15.53 -30.79 -1.40
N LEU A 444 -15.67 -31.25 -2.64
CA LEU A 444 -15.18 -32.56 -3.09
C LEU A 444 -13.66 -32.64 -3.00
N SER A 445 -12.93 -31.61 -3.46
CA SER A 445 -11.48 -31.54 -3.35
C SER A 445 -11.00 -31.55 -1.89
N ALA A 446 -11.69 -30.84 -1.00
CA ALA A 446 -11.37 -30.80 0.42
C ALA A 446 -11.60 -32.16 1.11
N ASP A 447 -12.70 -32.85 0.77
CA ASP A 447 -12.97 -34.19 1.32
C ASP A 447 -11.97 -35.24 0.82
N LEU A 448 -11.60 -35.15 -0.46
CA LEU A 448 -10.63 -36.05 -1.08
C LEU A 448 -9.25 -35.99 -0.41
N GLN A 449 -8.92 -34.87 0.22
CA GLN A 449 -7.68 -34.69 0.97
C GLN A 449 -7.53 -35.66 2.16
N HIS A 450 -8.61 -36.24 2.68
CA HIS A 450 -8.54 -37.20 3.77
C HIS A 450 -9.18 -38.56 3.43
N ALA A 451 -9.61 -38.77 2.19
CA ALA A 451 -10.32 -39.98 1.76
C ALA A 451 -9.55 -41.29 2.04
N LEU A 452 -8.22 -41.29 1.83
CA LEU A 452 -7.38 -42.45 2.11
C LEU A 452 -7.29 -42.76 3.61
N GLU A 453 -7.13 -41.73 4.45
CA GLU A 453 -7.06 -41.85 5.91
C GLU A 453 -8.40 -42.27 6.52
N ARG A 454 -9.51 -41.87 5.89
CA ARG A 454 -10.88 -42.21 6.29
C ARG A 454 -11.35 -43.59 5.80
N GLY A 455 -10.55 -44.29 5.00
CA GLY A 455 -10.92 -45.60 4.46
C GLY A 455 -12.07 -45.55 3.44
N GLU A 456 -12.23 -44.42 2.76
CA GLU A 456 -13.33 -44.19 1.80
C GLU A 456 -13.01 -44.70 0.38
N LEU A 457 -11.76 -45.11 0.13
CA LEU A 457 -11.28 -45.62 -1.14
C LEU A 457 -11.32 -47.15 -1.19
N SER A 458 -11.74 -47.71 -2.32
CA SER A 458 -11.75 -49.15 -2.59
C SER A 458 -11.34 -49.48 -4.02
N LEU A 459 -10.97 -50.73 -4.27
CA LEU A 459 -10.74 -51.25 -5.62
C LEU A 459 -11.88 -52.18 -6.03
N HIS A 460 -12.44 -51.92 -7.20
CA HIS A 460 -13.31 -52.86 -7.91
C HIS A 460 -12.51 -53.53 -9.02
N TYR A 461 -12.89 -54.76 -9.39
CA TYR A 461 -12.16 -55.54 -10.38
C TYR A 461 -13.08 -55.92 -11.54
N GLN A 462 -12.78 -55.40 -12.74
CA GLN A 462 -13.57 -55.68 -13.94
C GLN A 462 -12.93 -56.82 -14.73
N PRO A 463 -13.63 -57.93 -15.01
CA PRO A 463 -13.06 -59.08 -15.71
C PRO A 463 -12.80 -58.79 -17.19
N GLN A 464 -11.66 -59.26 -17.69
CA GLN A 464 -11.30 -59.27 -19.10
C GLN A 464 -11.34 -60.72 -19.62
N PHE A 465 -12.02 -60.93 -20.76
CA PHE A 465 -12.27 -62.24 -21.34
C PHE A 465 -11.48 -62.45 -22.64
N THR A 466 -11.21 -63.70 -22.98
CA THR A 466 -10.86 -64.03 -24.37
C THR A 466 -12.00 -63.67 -25.33
N VAL A 467 -11.70 -63.37 -26.60
CA VAL A 467 -12.71 -63.00 -27.61
C VAL A 467 -13.82 -64.05 -27.76
N ASN A 468 -13.50 -65.31 -27.50
CA ASN A 468 -14.47 -66.41 -27.55
C ASN A 468 -15.29 -66.55 -26.24
N CYS A 469 -15.14 -65.62 -25.29
CA CYS A 469 -15.81 -65.53 -23.99
C CYS A 469 -15.69 -66.76 -23.06
N GLN A 470 -14.77 -67.68 -23.35
CA GLN A 470 -14.70 -68.96 -22.64
C GLN A 470 -13.83 -68.93 -21.38
N ARG A 471 -13.03 -67.87 -21.15
CA ARG A 471 -12.14 -67.78 -19.99
C ARG A 471 -11.84 -66.33 -19.61
N ILE A 472 -11.88 -66.04 -18.31
CA ILE A 472 -11.33 -64.80 -17.72
C ILE A 472 -9.81 -64.91 -17.71
N VAL A 473 -9.12 -63.91 -18.26
CA VAL A 473 -7.65 -63.90 -18.37
C VAL A 473 -7.00 -62.83 -17.50
N ALA A 474 -7.73 -61.79 -17.16
CA ALA A 474 -7.23 -60.69 -16.36
C ALA A 474 -8.39 -59.93 -15.70
N PHE A 475 -8.04 -59.05 -14.77
CA PHE A 475 -8.94 -58.07 -14.19
C PHE A 475 -8.33 -56.67 -14.28
N GLU A 476 -9.14 -55.68 -14.58
CA GLU A 476 -8.74 -54.28 -14.43
C GLU A 476 -9.09 -53.79 -13.02
N ALA A 477 -8.11 -53.25 -12.30
CA ALA A 477 -8.29 -52.67 -10.98
C ALA A 477 -8.75 -51.21 -11.12
N LEU A 478 -9.99 -50.95 -10.71
CA LEU A 478 -10.67 -49.67 -10.87
C LEU A 478 -10.88 -49.01 -9.50
N LEU A 479 -10.28 -47.84 -9.32
CA LEU A 479 -10.42 -47.05 -8.10
C LEU A 479 -11.86 -46.55 -7.91
N ARG A 480 -12.37 -46.66 -6.70
CA ARG A 480 -13.70 -46.18 -6.29
C ARG A 480 -13.57 -45.34 -5.04
N TRP A 481 -14.41 -44.30 -4.95
CA TRP A 481 -14.51 -43.45 -3.79
C TRP A 481 -15.96 -43.41 -3.29
N ASN A 482 -16.15 -43.91 -2.07
CA ASN A 482 -17.44 -43.98 -1.41
C ASN A 482 -17.42 -43.08 -0.16
N ARG A 483 -18.07 -41.92 -0.24
CA ARG A 483 -18.20 -41.00 0.88
C ARG A 483 -19.24 -41.54 1.87
N HIS A 484 -18.93 -41.52 3.17
CA HIS A 484 -19.82 -42.05 4.21
C HIS A 484 -21.23 -41.42 4.13
N GLY A 485 -22.24 -42.25 3.86
CA GLY A 485 -23.65 -41.83 3.81
C GLY A 485 -24.07 -41.06 2.55
N GLN A 486 -23.24 -41.02 1.51
CA GLN A 486 -23.52 -40.32 0.25
C GLN A 486 -23.38 -41.24 -0.97
N THR A 487 -23.84 -40.76 -2.13
CA THR A 487 -23.70 -41.45 -3.42
C THR A 487 -22.22 -41.64 -3.77
N PRO A 488 -21.82 -42.79 -4.35
CA PRO A 488 -20.47 -43.00 -4.87
C PRO A 488 -20.05 -41.88 -5.83
N VAL A 489 -18.81 -41.42 -5.72
CA VAL A 489 -18.27 -40.35 -6.57
C VAL A 489 -17.66 -40.94 -7.83
N SER A 490 -17.98 -40.37 -8.99
CA SER A 490 -17.45 -40.84 -10.28
C SER A 490 -15.92 -40.67 -10.35
N PRO A 491 -15.17 -41.68 -10.84
CA PRO A 491 -13.73 -41.53 -11.13
C PRO A 491 -13.42 -40.34 -12.04
N ALA A 492 -14.31 -40.01 -12.98
CA ALA A 492 -14.14 -38.84 -13.85
C ALA A 492 -14.18 -37.50 -13.08
N GLU A 493 -14.79 -37.46 -11.90
CA GLU A 493 -14.87 -36.26 -11.06
C GLU A 493 -13.67 -36.13 -10.12
N PHE A 494 -13.20 -37.24 -9.52
CA PHE A 494 -12.17 -37.17 -8.48
C PHE A 494 -10.75 -37.49 -8.96
N ILE A 495 -10.56 -38.23 -10.06
CA ILE A 495 -9.20 -38.50 -10.59
C ILE A 495 -8.49 -37.20 -11.00
N PRO A 496 -9.13 -36.25 -11.74
CA PRO A 496 -8.49 -34.97 -12.07
C PRO A 496 -8.08 -34.18 -10.82
N LEU A 497 -8.91 -34.19 -9.76
CA LEU A 497 -8.60 -33.55 -8.48
C LEU A 497 -7.37 -34.15 -7.78
N LEU A 498 -7.22 -35.48 -7.85
CA LEU A 498 -6.03 -36.17 -7.33
C LEU A 498 -4.78 -35.81 -8.11
N GLU A 499 -4.92 -35.68 -9.44
CA GLU A 499 -3.85 -35.24 -10.29
C GLU A 499 -3.45 -33.82 -9.92
N GLU A 500 -4.35 -32.84 -9.98
CA GLU A 500 -4.10 -31.43 -9.67
C GLU A 500 -3.35 -31.21 -8.36
N ASN A 501 -3.83 -31.83 -7.27
CA ASN A 501 -3.27 -31.69 -5.92
C ASN A 501 -2.06 -32.60 -5.64
N GLY A 502 -1.60 -33.38 -6.64
CA GLY A 502 -0.41 -34.24 -6.55
C GLY A 502 -0.58 -35.50 -5.70
N ARG A 503 -1.76 -35.74 -5.13
CA ARG A 503 -2.07 -36.91 -4.30
C ARG A 503 -2.24 -38.20 -5.08
N ILE A 504 -2.40 -38.11 -6.40
CA ILE A 504 -2.45 -39.27 -7.30
C ILE A 504 -1.22 -40.18 -7.15
N VAL A 505 -0.06 -39.63 -6.75
CA VAL A 505 1.14 -40.45 -6.50
C VAL A 505 0.94 -41.35 -5.29
N ALA A 506 0.57 -40.79 -4.13
CA ALA A 506 0.37 -41.55 -2.90
C ALA A 506 -0.77 -42.56 -3.01
N ILE A 507 -1.89 -42.18 -3.64
CA ILE A 507 -3.00 -43.10 -3.89
C ILE A 507 -2.60 -44.17 -4.91
N GLY A 508 -1.82 -43.82 -5.92
CA GLY A 508 -1.27 -44.76 -6.88
C GLY A 508 -0.41 -45.85 -6.22
N GLU A 509 0.41 -45.50 -5.24
CA GLU A 509 1.16 -46.49 -4.45
C GLU A 509 0.21 -47.43 -3.69
N TRP A 510 -0.83 -46.88 -3.06
CA TRP A 510 -1.84 -47.67 -2.35
C TRP A 510 -2.62 -48.60 -3.29
N VAL A 511 -2.99 -48.14 -4.49
CA VAL A 511 -3.66 -48.95 -5.52
C VAL A 511 -2.78 -50.13 -5.93
N LEU A 512 -1.50 -49.89 -6.20
CA LEU A 512 -0.55 -50.95 -6.56
C LEU A 512 -0.39 -51.98 -5.43
N GLU A 513 -0.32 -51.51 -4.19
CA GLU A 513 -0.22 -52.37 -3.01
C GLU A 513 -1.45 -53.29 -2.88
N ARG A 514 -2.66 -52.72 -2.95
CA ARG A 514 -3.92 -53.45 -2.87
C ARG A 514 -4.14 -54.42 -4.04
N ALA A 515 -3.76 -54.03 -5.25
CA ALA A 515 -3.84 -54.89 -6.42
C ALA A 515 -2.92 -56.12 -6.30
N CYS A 516 -1.67 -55.92 -5.83
CA CYS A 516 -0.74 -57.03 -5.58
C CYS A 516 -1.25 -57.94 -4.47
N GLU A 517 -1.78 -57.38 -3.39
CA GLU A 517 -2.37 -58.13 -2.27
C GLU A 517 -3.55 -59.01 -2.73
N GLN A 518 -4.49 -58.43 -3.48
CA GLN A 518 -5.64 -59.16 -3.99
C GLN A 518 -5.22 -60.30 -4.94
N LEU A 519 -4.27 -60.02 -5.83
CA LEU A 519 -3.76 -61.00 -6.78
C LEU A 519 -3.04 -62.16 -6.05
N ALA A 520 -2.24 -61.87 -5.02
CA ALA A 520 -1.64 -62.90 -4.19
C ALA A 520 -2.70 -63.79 -3.52
N GLY A 521 -3.80 -63.19 -3.04
CA GLY A 521 -4.96 -63.92 -2.51
C GLY A 521 -5.59 -64.86 -3.53
N TRP A 522 -5.82 -64.39 -4.77
CA TRP A 522 -6.36 -65.23 -5.84
C TRP A 522 -5.41 -66.36 -6.25
N ARG A 523 -4.10 -66.08 -6.29
CA ARG A 523 -3.08 -67.10 -6.57
C ARG A 523 -3.06 -68.18 -5.49
N ALA A 524 -3.14 -67.79 -4.22
CA ALA A 524 -3.21 -68.72 -3.09
C ALA A 524 -4.50 -69.58 -3.15
N ALA A 525 -5.59 -69.05 -3.70
CA ALA A 525 -6.83 -69.77 -3.96
C ALA A 525 -6.80 -70.66 -5.23
N GLY A 526 -5.66 -70.75 -5.92
CA GLY A 526 -5.45 -71.63 -7.08
C GLY A 526 -5.54 -70.93 -8.46
N TRP A 527 -5.84 -69.63 -8.50
CA TRP A 527 -5.97 -68.87 -9.75
C TRP A 527 -4.62 -68.27 -10.18
N THR A 528 -3.69 -69.12 -10.62
CA THR A 528 -2.28 -68.74 -10.84
C THR A 528 -2.00 -68.06 -12.19
N GLU A 529 -2.92 -68.15 -13.15
CA GLU A 529 -2.76 -67.57 -14.50
C GLU A 529 -3.40 -66.18 -14.66
N LEU A 530 -4.06 -65.66 -13.61
CA LEU A 530 -4.71 -64.34 -13.68
C LEU A 530 -3.68 -63.21 -13.66
N ARG A 531 -4.00 -62.15 -14.42
CA ARG A 531 -3.28 -60.87 -14.40
C ARG A 531 -4.17 -59.76 -13.83
N VAL A 532 -3.55 -58.73 -13.27
CA VAL A 532 -4.26 -57.52 -12.84
C VAL A 532 -3.65 -56.32 -13.55
N ALA A 533 -4.50 -55.59 -14.28
CA ALA A 533 -4.15 -54.33 -14.89
C ALA A 533 -4.40 -53.16 -13.92
N VAL A 534 -3.46 -52.22 -13.85
CA VAL A 534 -3.51 -51.03 -13.00
C VAL A 534 -3.21 -49.80 -13.84
N ASN A 535 -4.15 -48.85 -13.86
CA ASN A 535 -3.99 -47.57 -14.55
C ASN A 535 -2.96 -46.67 -13.85
N LEU A 536 -2.10 -46.01 -14.62
CA LEU A 536 -1.14 -45.02 -14.17
C LEU A 536 -1.44 -43.63 -14.74
N SER A 537 -1.37 -42.62 -13.88
CA SER A 537 -1.43 -41.20 -14.30
C SER A 537 -0.09 -40.67 -14.81
N ALA A 538 -0.11 -39.58 -15.57
CA ALA A 538 1.10 -38.92 -16.08
C ALA A 538 2.04 -38.46 -14.97
N ARG A 539 1.47 -37.95 -13.87
CA ARG A 539 2.24 -37.52 -12.69
C ARG A 539 2.95 -38.71 -12.01
N GLN A 540 2.36 -39.90 -12.01
CA GLN A 540 3.02 -41.11 -11.47
C GLN A 540 4.17 -41.58 -12.34
N ILE A 541 4.05 -41.51 -13.67
CA ILE A 541 5.15 -41.87 -14.59
C ILE A 541 6.33 -40.91 -14.41
N ALA A 542 6.04 -39.61 -14.27
CA ALA A 542 7.05 -38.60 -14.02
C ALA A 542 7.69 -38.71 -12.62
N PHE A 543 7.09 -39.48 -11.69
CA PHE A 543 7.60 -39.63 -10.34
C PHE A 543 8.80 -40.59 -10.29
N PRO A 544 10.01 -40.13 -9.88
CA PRO A 544 11.21 -40.96 -9.89
C PRO A 544 11.13 -42.25 -9.06
N GLY A 545 10.25 -42.29 -8.04
CA GLY A 545 10.10 -43.43 -7.14
C GLY A 545 9.22 -44.57 -7.67
N LEU A 546 8.57 -44.44 -8.83
CA LEU A 546 7.59 -45.40 -9.32
C LEU A 546 8.15 -46.83 -9.43
N VAL A 547 9.32 -46.99 -10.08
CA VAL A 547 9.95 -48.31 -10.28
C VAL A 547 10.28 -48.98 -8.94
N ALA A 548 10.74 -48.19 -7.97
CA ALA A 548 11.03 -48.69 -6.63
C ALA A 548 9.76 -49.16 -5.91
N CYS A 549 8.65 -48.41 -6.04
CA CYS A 549 7.34 -48.77 -5.51
C CYS A 549 6.84 -50.10 -6.10
N VAL A 550 6.83 -50.25 -7.43
CA VAL A 550 6.39 -51.48 -8.09
C VAL A 550 7.19 -52.69 -7.62
N ARG A 551 8.53 -52.59 -7.60
CA ARG A 551 9.40 -53.68 -7.11
C ARG A 551 9.17 -54.01 -5.65
N ARG A 552 8.83 -53.02 -4.82
CA ARG A 552 8.50 -53.23 -3.40
C ARG A 552 7.18 -54.00 -3.26
N CYS A 553 6.13 -53.59 -3.97
CA CYS A 553 4.81 -54.25 -3.90
C CYS A 553 4.87 -55.69 -4.41
N LEU A 554 5.50 -55.95 -5.57
CA LEU A 554 5.65 -57.31 -6.12
C LEU A 554 6.37 -58.25 -5.15
N ARG A 555 7.48 -57.79 -4.55
CA ARG A 555 8.24 -58.58 -3.58
C ARG A 555 7.49 -58.81 -2.28
N ARG A 556 6.76 -57.82 -1.79
CA ARG A 556 6.00 -57.90 -0.53
C ARG A 556 4.95 -59.00 -0.57
N TYR A 557 4.28 -59.19 -1.72
CA TYR A 557 3.17 -60.12 -1.88
C TYR A 557 3.52 -61.36 -2.73
N ASP A 558 4.80 -61.57 -3.05
CA ASP A 558 5.29 -62.67 -3.88
C ASP A 558 4.54 -62.83 -5.22
N VAL A 559 4.29 -61.70 -5.88
CA VAL A 559 3.58 -61.65 -7.16
C VAL A 559 4.61 -61.64 -8.30
N PRO A 560 4.53 -62.59 -9.26
CA PRO A 560 5.37 -62.55 -10.46
C PRO A 560 5.12 -61.28 -11.28
N ALA A 561 6.18 -60.64 -11.76
CA ALA A 561 6.07 -59.37 -12.49
C ALA A 561 5.15 -59.45 -13.72
N GLY A 562 5.12 -60.60 -14.43
CA GLY A 562 4.25 -60.82 -15.59
C GLY A 562 2.75 -60.91 -15.26
N CYS A 563 2.37 -60.88 -13.98
CA CYS A 563 0.98 -60.91 -13.54
C CYS A 563 0.42 -59.51 -13.21
N ILE A 564 1.25 -58.45 -13.23
CA ILE A 564 0.80 -57.07 -13.11
C ILE A 564 1.01 -56.36 -14.45
N GLU A 565 -0.05 -55.78 -14.97
CA GLU A 565 -0.06 -54.97 -16.18
C GLU A 565 -0.24 -53.50 -15.78
N LEU A 566 0.62 -52.62 -16.32
CA LEU A 566 0.55 -51.18 -16.04
C LEU A 566 0.01 -50.48 -17.28
N GLU A 567 -1.18 -49.91 -17.15
CA GLU A 567 -1.88 -49.25 -18.25
C GLU A 567 -1.64 -47.74 -18.20
N ILE A 568 -1.49 -47.15 -19.39
CA ILE A 568 -1.33 -45.70 -19.59
C ILE A 568 -2.28 -45.29 -20.70
N THR A 569 -2.84 -44.09 -20.61
CA THR A 569 -3.73 -43.58 -21.65
C THR A 569 -2.94 -43.11 -22.87
N GLU A 570 -3.50 -43.25 -24.07
CA GLU A 570 -2.85 -42.83 -25.32
C GLU A 570 -2.50 -41.33 -25.33
N SER A 571 -3.38 -40.51 -24.76
CA SER A 571 -3.20 -39.06 -24.59
C SER A 571 -1.99 -38.68 -23.74
N MET A 572 -1.42 -39.62 -22.98
CA MET A 572 -0.20 -39.37 -22.20
C MET A 572 1.09 -39.60 -23.01
N LEU A 573 1.02 -40.26 -24.16
CA LEU A 573 2.15 -40.54 -25.04
C LEU A 573 2.28 -39.54 -26.19
N MET A 574 1.21 -38.81 -26.50
CA MET A 574 1.16 -37.70 -27.46
C MET A 574 1.54 -36.38 -26.78
#